data_AF-A0A0C2SNU2-F1
#
_entry.id   AF-A0A0C2SNU2-F1
#
_cell.length_a   1.000
_cell.length_b   1.000
_cell.length_c   1.000
_cell.angle_alpha   90.00
_cell.angle_beta   90.00
_cell.angle_gamma   90.00
#
_symmetry.space_group_name_H-M   'P 1'
#
loop_
_entity.id
_entity.type
_entity.pdbx_description
1 polymer ?
#
loop_
_entity_poly.entity_id
_entity_poly.type
_entity_poly.pdbx_seq_one_letter_code
_entity_poly.pdbx_strand_id
1 'polypeptide(L)'
;IDNHEFLVRMEGFAIQGLKGTANNYKKTLSKRRAEIRSEILNQLRAVTGNEDAQMEWKHYWIKVVARYNVMIEGWPTTVPFKNLSTASSPLVELNVLLQRWQDGTTYWKQLT
;
A
#
# COMPACT_ATOMS: atom_id res chain seq x y z
N ILE A 1 33.52 -14.47 35.76
CA ILE A 1 32.53 -13.92 34.80
C ILE A 1 31.30 -14.78 34.97
N ASP A 2 30.19 -14.19 35.42
CA ASP A 2 28.94 -14.92 35.61
C ASP A 2 28.32 -15.22 34.25
N ASN A 3 28.34 -16.50 33.86
CA ASN A 3 27.79 -16.95 32.58
C ASN A 3 26.29 -16.67 32.47
N HIS A 4 25.57 -16.59 33.58
CA HIS A 4 24.15 -16.31 33.59
C HIS A 4 23.85 -14.85 33.23
N GLU A 5 24.63 -13.91 33.77
CA GLU A 5 24.51 -12.48 33.44
C GLU A 5 24.82 -12.22 31.95
N PHE A 6 25.78 -12.96 31.39
CA PHE A 6 26.12 -12.88 29.97
C PHE A 6 24.97 -13.37 29.08
N LEU A 7 24.32 -14.49 29.42
CA LEU A 7 23.20 -15.04 28.67
C LEU A 7 21.96 -14.12 28.74
N VAL A 8 21.62 -13.58 29.91
CA VAL A 8 20.50 -12.65 30.07
C VAL A 8 20.69 -11.38 29.23
N ARG A 9 21.92 -10.85 29.15
CA ARG A 9 22.24 -9.72 28.27
C ARG A 9 22.08 -10.08 26.80
N MET A 10 22.58 -11.24 26.37
CA MET A 10 22.46 -11.72 24.99
C MET A 10 21.00 -11.91 24.56
N GLU A 11 20.17 -12.49 25.43
CA GLU A 11 18.74 -12.63 25.20
C GLU A 11 18.04 -11.27 25.09
N GLY A 12 18.39 -10.32 25.96
CA GLY A 12 17.91 -8.94 25.88
C GLY A 12 18.24 -8.27 24.55
N PHE A 13 19.48 -8.40 24.07
CA PHE A 13 19.90 -7.86 22.77
C PHE A 13 19.19 -8.53 21.59
N ALA A 14 19.04 -9.86 21.62
CA ALA A 14 18.32 -10.60 20.58
C ALA A 14 16.84 -10.19 20.51
N ILE A 15 16.15 -10.11 21.66
CA ILE A 15 14.75 -9.69 21.74
C ILE A 15 14.57 -8.25 21.26
N GLN A 16 15.46 -7.33 21.65
CA GLN A 16 15.40 -5.94 21.23
C GLN A 16 15.68 -5.78 19.72
N GLY A 17 16.64 -6.53 19.17
CA GLY A 17 16.93 -6.55 17.73
C GLY A 17 15.76 -7.07 16.90
N LEU A 18 15.09 -8.14 17.35
CA LEU A 18 13.90 -8.68 16.68
C LEU A 18 12.70 -7.73 16.75
N LYS A 19 12.46 -7.08 17.89
CA LYS A 19 11.40 -6.05 18.02
C LYS A 19 11.67 -4.84 17.11
N GLY A 20 12.92 -4.38 17.05
CA GLY A 20 13.33 -3.26 16.19
C GLY A 20 13.14 -3.55 14.70
N THR A 21 13.56 -4.73 14.25
CA THR A 21 13.41 -5.16 12.84
C THR A 21 11.94 -5.32 12.44
N ALA A 22 11.11 -5.93 13.28
CA ALA A 22 9.68 -6.07 13.02
C ALA A 22 8.96 -4.72 12.95
N ASN A 23 9.29 -3.77 13.85
CA ASN A 23 8.73 -2.42 13.82
C ASN A 23 9.17 -1.64 12.59
N ASN A 24 10.43 -1.73 12.20
CA ASN A 24 10.94 -1.14 10.97
C ASN A 24 10.20 -1.70 9.74
N TYR A 25 10.00 -3.01 9.67
CA TYR A 25 9.26 -3.65 8.59
C TYR A 25 7.80 -3.15 8.50
N LYS A 26 7.10 -3.08 9.63
CA LYS A 26 5.74 -2.51 9.70
C LYS A 26 5.68 -1.05 9.25
N LYS A 27 6.66 -0.25 9.66
CA LYS A 27 6.78 1.16 9.23
C LYS A 27 6.98 1.27 7.72
N THR A 28 7.83 0.43 7.14
CA THR A 28 8.07 0.36 5.69
C THR A 28 6.80 -0.02 4.93
N LEU A 29 6.06 -1.03 5.40
CA LEU A 29 4.76 -1.40 4.82
C LEU A 29 3.76 -0.25 4.87
N SER A 30 3.65 0.42 6.02
CA SER A 30 2.75 1.56 6.19
C SER A 30 3.08 2.70 5.22
N LYS A 31 4.37 3.06 5.14
CA LYS A 31 4.88 4.07 4.20
C LYS A 31 4.53 3.71 2.76
N ARG A 32 4.79 2.46 2.35
CA ARG A 32 4.53 2.01 0.98
C ARG A 32 3.04 2.04 0.64
N ARG A 33 2.17 1.61 1.55
CA ARG A 33 0.72 1.71 1.36
C ARG A 33 0.24 3.16 1.24
N ALA A 34 0.82 4.08 2.01
CA ALA A 34 0.50 5.50 1.92
C ALA A 34 0.87 6.08 0.55
N GLU A 35 2.08 5.78 0.07
CA GLU A 35 2.57 6.20 -1.24
C GLU A 35 1.67 5.72 -2.39
N ILE A 36 1.28 4.44 -2.38
CA ILE A 36 0.36 3.91 -3.41
C ILE A 36 -1.00 4.61 -3.35
N ARG A 37 -1.55 4.87 -2.15
CA ARG A 37 -2.83 5.58 -2.04
C ARG A 37 -2.74 7.01 -2.57
N SER A 38 -1.63 7.71 -2.30
CA SER A 38 -1.38 9.04 -2.84
C SER A 38 -1.29 8.99 -4.37
N GLU A 39 -0.59 8.01 -4.94
CA GLU A 39 -0.47 7.85 -6.39
C GLU A 39 -1.84 7.61 -7.05
N ILE A 40 -2.62 6.66 -6.52
CA ILE A 40 -3.98 6.36 -6.99
C ILE A 40 -4.85 7.62 -6.99
N LEU A 41 -4.83 8.38 -5.88
CA LEU A 41 -5.66 9.57 -5.71
C LEU A 41 -5.22 10.71 -6.63
N ASN A 42 -3.91 10.94 -6.77
CA ASN A 42 -3.37 11.97 -7.64
C ASN A 42 -3.73 11.69 -9.10
N GLN A 43 -3.53 10.46 -9.56
CA GLN A 43 -3.91 10.08 -10.93
C GLN A 43 -5.43 10.13 -11.15
N LEU A 44 -6.25 9.77 -10.15
CA LEU A 44 -7.71 9.91 -10.22
C LEU A 44 -8.12 11.36 -10.44
N ARG A 45 -7.55 12.29 -9.67
CA ARG A 45 -7.84 13.73 -9.81
C ARG A 45 -7.37 14.26 -11.16
N ALA A 46 -6.18 13.84 -11.61
CA ALA A 46 -5.64 14.22 -12.89
C ALA A 46 -6.53 13.78 -14.07
N VAL A 47 -6.96 12.51 -14.10
CA VAL A 47 -7.77 11.97 -15.21
C VAL A 47 -9.20 12.50 -15.22
N THR A 48 -9.74 12.87 -14.05
CA THR A 48 -11.11 13.40 -13.92
C THR A 48 -11.16 14.92 -14.03
N GLY A 49 -10.02 15.61 -13.90
CA GLY A 49 -9.96 17.07 -13.79
C GLY A 49 -10.63 17.62 -12.52
N ASN A 50 -10.92 16.77 -11.53
CA ASN A 50 -11.65 17.12 -10.32
C ASN A 50 -10.73 16.99 -9.09
N GLU A 51 -10.32 18.12 -8.51
CA GLU A 51 -9.44 18.16 -7.33
C GLU A 51 -10.10 17.57 -6.07
N ASP A 52 -11.44 17.60 -6.00
CA ASP A 52 -12.23 17.02 -4.92
C ASP A 52 -12.52 15.54 -5.12
N ALA A 53 -12.06 14.93 -6.22
CA ALA A 53 -12.22 13.50 -6.42
C ALA A 53 -11.58 12.71 -5.27
N GLN A 54 -12.33 11.75 -4.76
CA GLN A 54 -11.94 10.86 -3.67
C GLN A 54 -12.11 9.41 -4.11
N MET A 55 -11.15 8.58 -3.72
CA MET A 55 -11.24 7.14 -3.90
C MET A 55 -12.17 6.54 -2.84
N GLU A 56 -13.11 5.70 -3.28
CA GLU A 56 -13.99 4.94 -2.39
C GLU A 56 -13.94 3.46 -2.74
N TRP A 57 -13.42 2.64 -1.82
CA TRP A 57 -13.17 1.22 -2.07
C TRP A 57 -14.40 0.35 -1.87
N LYS A 58 -15.24 0.66 -0.86
CA LYS A 58 -16.40 -0.18 -0.52
C LYS A 58 -17.50 -0.05 -1.57
N HIS A 59 -17.68 1.15 -2.11
CA HIS A 59 -18.71 1.45 -3.11
C HIS A 59 -18.08 1.86 -4.45
N TYR A 60 -16.96 1.23 -4.80
CA TYR A 60 -16.13 1.58 -5.96
C TYR A 60 -16.94 1.79 -7.25
N TRP A 61 -17.80 0.84 -7.60
CA TRP A 61 -18.60 0.91 -8.83
C TRP A 61 -19.52 2.14 -8.89
N ILE A 62 -20.18 2.49 -7.78
CA ILE A 62 -21.16 3.58 -7.79
C ILE A 62 -20.49 4.93 -7.52
N LYS A 63 -19.57 4.99 -6.54
CA LYS A 63 -18.98 6.25 -6.05
C LYS A 63 -17.73 6.67 -6.79
N VAL A 64 -17.11 5.78 -7.56
CA VAL A 64 -15.94 6.08 -8.39
C VAL A 64 -16.27 5.86 -9.85
N VAL A 65 -16.63 4.63 -10.24
CA VAL A 65 -16.79 4.29 -11.66
C VAL A 65 -17.95 5.04 -12.30
N ALA A 66 -19.16 4.89 -11.78
CA ALA A 66 -20.34 5.59 -12.32
C ALA A 66 -20.28 7.11 -12.08
N ARG A 67 -19.67 7.56 -10.98
CA ARG A 67 -19.62 8.99 -10.62
C ARG A 67 -18.65 9.79 -11.50
N TYR A 68 -17.46 9.25 -11.74
CA TYR A 68 -16.38 9.95 -12.43
C TYR A 68 -16.12 9.40 -13.84
N ASN A 69 -16.85 8.36 -14.26
CA ASN A 69 -16.71 7.70 -15.55
C ASN A 69 -15.28 7.19 -15.81
N VAL A 70 -14.64 6.64 -14.78
CA VAL A 70 -13.29 6.06 -14.86
C VAL A 70 -13.21 4.74 -14.12
N MET A 71 -12.40 3.81 -14.60
CA MET A 71 -12.10 2.55 -13.90
C MET A 71 -10.60 2.26 -13.86
N ILE A 72 -10.16 1.49 -12.88
CA ILE A 72 -8.78 1.03 -12.79
C ILE A 72 -8.64 -0.18 -13.73
N GLU A 73 -7.71 -0.09 -14.68
CA GLU A 73 -7.28 -1.23 -15.47
C GLU A 73 -5.86 -1.66 -15.08
N GLY A 74 -5.54 -2.93 -15.36
CA GLY A 74 -4.20 -3.47 -15.16
C GLY A 74 -3.82 -3.84 -13.72
N TRP A 75 -4.78 -3.81 -12.78
CA TRP A 75 -4.53 -4.17 -11.39
C TRP A 75 -3.95 -5.60 -11.26
N PRO A 76 -2.87 -5.80 -10.47
CA PRO A 76 -2.26 -7.13 -10.31
C PRO A 76 -3.19 -8.12 -9.60
N THR A 77 -3.27 -9.34 -10.11
CA THR A 77 -4.10 -10.43 -9.54
C THR A 77 -3.61 -10.90 -8.18
N THR A 78 -2.33 -10.69 -7.86
CA THR A 78 -1.71 -11.05 -6.57
C THR A 78 -2.12 -10.11 -5.45
N VAL A 79 -2.53 -8.87 -5.76
CA VAL A 79 -2.94 -7.89 -4.75
C VAL A 79 -4.47 -7.82 -4.69
N PRO A 80 -5.08 -8.04 -3.51
CA PRO A 80 -6.52 -7.87 -3.36
C PRO A 80 -6.99 -6.47 -3.75
N PHE A 81 -8.01 -6.38 -4.59
CA PHE A 81 -8.62 -5.11 -5.00
C PHE A 81 -9.50 -4.52 -3.88
N LYS A 82 -8.88 -3.84 -2.93
CA LYS A 82 -9.53 -3.20 -1.77
C LYS A 82 -8.63 -2.11 -1.19
N ASN A 83 -9.15 -1.39 -0.19
CA ASN A 83 -8.34 -0.40 0.51
C ASN A 83 -7.07 -1.03 1.08
N LEU A 84 -5.91 -0.52 0.68
CA LEU A 84 -4.62 -1.02 1.13
C LEU A 84 -4.39 -0.86 2.64
N SER A 85 -5.24 -0.12 3.37
CA SER A 85 -5.10 0.05 4.85
C SER A 85 -5.59 -1.17 5.59
N THR A 86 -6.55 -1.87 4.99
CA THR A 86 -7.14 -3.09 5.51
C THR A 86 -6.62 -4.32 4.77
N ALA A 87 -5.93 -4.16 3.64
CA ALA A 87 -5.28 -5.26 2.94
C ALA A 87 -3.97 -5.69 3.63
N SER A 88 -3.88 -7.00 3.90
CA SER A 88 -2.60 -7.64 4.20
C SER A 88 -1.98 -8.12 2.90
N SER A 89 -1.03 -7.34 2.38
CA SER A 89 -0.18 -7.72 1.25
C SER A 89 1.29 -7.63 1.67
N PRO A 90 2.14 -8.59 1.27
CA PRO A 90 3.59 -8.52 1.43
C PRO A 90 4.20 -7.26 0.81
N LEU A 91 5.35 -6.82 1.33
CA LEU A 91 6.04 -5.63 0.82
C LEU A 91 6.41 -5.75 -0.65
N VAL A 92 6.79 -6.96 -1.10
CA VAL A 92 7.14 -7.24 -2.51
C VAL A 92 5.96 -6.92 -3.44
N GLU A 93 4.76 -7.37 -3.10
CA GLU A 93 3.56 -7.11 -3.90
C GLU A 93 3.18 -5.63 -3.91
N LEU A 94 3.36 -4.93 -2.78
CA LEU A 94 3.13 -3.48 -2.71
C LEU A 94 4.14 -2.72 -3.57
N ASN A 95 5.40 -3.14 -3.62
CA ASN A 95 6.39 -2.54 -4.50
C ASN A 95 6.03 -2.77 -5.98
N VAL A 96 5.60 -3.98 -6.33
CA VAL A 96 5.11 -4.28 -7.70
C VAL A 96 3.91 -3.40 -8.04
N LEU A 97 2.91 -3.31 -7.15
CA LEU A 97 1.74 -2.46 -7.39
C LEU A 97 2.14 -0.99 -7.59
N LEU A 98 3.04 -0.45 -6.75
CA LEU A 98 3.52 0.92 -6.90
C LEU A 98 4.23 1.13 -8.23
N GLN A 99 5.14 0.21 -8.60
CA GLN A 99 5.84 0.27 -9.88
C GLN A 99 4.87 0.26 -11.04
N ARG A 100 3.81 -0.57 -10.98
CA ARG A 100 2.80 -0.65 -12.03
C ARG A 100 1.97 0.63 -12.19
N TRP A 101 1.74 1.37 -11.11
CA TRP A 101 1.13 2.70 -11.20
C TRP A 101 2.07 3.73 -11.82
N GLN A 102 3.38 3.63 -11.54
CA GLN A 102 4.39 4.56 -12.03
C GLN A 102 4.74 4.32 -13.50
N ASP A 103 4.75 3.07 -13.96
CA ASP A 103 5.02 2.70 -15.35
C ASP A 103 3.78 2.72 -16.26
N GLY A 104 2.60 2.98 -15.68
CA GLY A 104 1.33 3.08 -16.41
C GLY A 104 0.73 1.73 -16.80
N THR A 105 1.24 0.60 -16.32
CA THR A 105 0.62 -0.71 -16.54
C THR A 105 -0.61 -0.94 -15.66
N THR A 106 -0.73 -0.21 -14.54
CA THR A 106 -1.98 0.01 -13.80
C THR A 106 -2.33 1.48 -13.88
N TYR A 107 -3.53 1.81 -14.35
CA TYR A 107 -3.91 3.19 -14.62
C TYR A 107 -5.42 3.38 -14.51
N TRP A 108 -5.85 4.64 -14.42
CA TRP A 108 -7.24 5.02 -14.57
C TRP A 108 -7.61 5.16 -16.05
N LYS A 109 -8.55 4.35 -16.52
CA LYS A 109 -9.13 4.43 -17.85
C LYS A 109 -10.43 5.21 -17.82
N GLN A 110 -10.56 6.19 -18.71
CA GLN A 110 -11.85 6.84 -18.98
C GLN A 110 -12.79 5.89 -19.71
N LEU A 111 -14.01 5.77 -19.20
CA LEU A 111 -15.11 5.08 -19.85
C LEU A 111 -15.75 6.07 -20.82
N THR A 112 -15.81 5.72 -22.10
CA THR A 112 -16.44 6.55 -23.13
C THR A 112 -17.85 6.05 -23.39
#